data_AF-A0A2M8CE07-F1
#
_entry.id   AF-A0A2M8CE07-F1
#
_cell.length_a   1.000
_cell.length_b   1.000
_cell.length_c   1.000
_cell.angle_alpha   90.00
_cell.angle_beta   90.00
_cell.angle_gamma   90.00
#
_symmetry.space_group_name_H-M   'P 1'
#
loop_
_entity.id
_entity.type
_entity.pdbx_description
1 polymer ?
#
loop_
_entity_poly.entity_id
_entity_poly.type
_entity_poly.pdbx_seq_one_letter_code
_entity_poly.pdbx_strand_id
1 'polypeptide(L)'
;MKKIYRILFIVLICFTLIIIGSTFFIVLAQQQVTSAASGIEGIWEGRLKVPGIELRIVCKISKNPNGTLTATLDSPDQGVTDIPVEKVMVKDNDLYMEINSLGGIFEGKISSDFLTIEGQWKQSGQILPLIVKRVNTAIEILRPQEPKKPYPYLEEEVIYENKEAKITLAGTLTLPSKEGSFPVVLLITGSGPQDRNETVFGHHPFLVLGDYLTRQGIAVLRVDDRGVGGSTG
;
A
#
# COMPACT_ATOMS: atom_id res chain seq x y z
N MET A 1 -59.82 48.38 -30.77
CA MET A 1 -58.37 48.69 -30.77
C MET A 1 -57.61 48.23 -29.51
N LYS A 2 -58.10 48.42 -28.28
CA LYS A 2 -57.38 47.99 -27.04
C LYS A 2 -57.18 46.46 -26.85
N LYS A 3 -58.01 45.59 -27.43
CA LYS A 3 -57.83 44.12 -27.35
C LYS A 3 -56.71 43.58 -28.27
N ILE A 4 -56.40 44.29 -29.36
CA ILE A 4 -55.35 43.88 -30.32
C ILE A 4 -53.96 44.16 -29.75
N TYR A 5 -53.76 45.31 -29.09
CA TYR A 5 -52.49 45.64 -28.43
C TYR A 5 -52.16 44.71 -27.26
N ARG A 6 -53.16 44.17 -26.56
CA ARG A 6 -52.94 43.26 -25.43
C ARG A 6 -52.52 41.86 -25.88
N ILE A 7 -52.94 41.41 -27.05
CA ILE A 7 -52.48 40.16 -27.69
C ILE A 7 -51.10 40.36 -28.33
N LEU A 8 -50.85 41.52 -28.95
CA LEU A 8 -49.54 41.84 -29.54
C LEU A 8 -48.43 41.99 -28.48
N PHE A 9 -48.76 42.48 -27.28
CA PHE A 9 -47.81 42.63 -26.16
C PHE A 9 -47.48 41.29 -25.47
N ILE A 10 -48.43 40.34 -25.41
CA ILE A 10 -48.19 38.99 -24.88
C ILE A 10 -47.35 38.14 -25.86
N VAL A 11 -47.58 38.31 -27.17
CA VAL A 11 -46.79 37.62 -28.21
C VAL A 11 -45.35 38.16 -28.28
N LEU A 12 -45.11 39.44 -27.98
CA LEU A 12 -43.76 40.03 -27.94
C LEU A 12 -42.95 39.64 -26.69
N ILE A 13 -43.61 39.38 -25.56
CA ILE A 13 -42.94 38.90 -24.32
C ILE A 13 -42.64 37.38 -24.40
N CYS A 14 -43.44 36.61 -25.14
CA CYS A 14 -43.13 35.19 -25.42
C CYS A 14 -42.03 34.99 -26.48
N PHE A 15 -41.72 35.99 -27.31
CA PHE A 15 -40.63 35.88 -28.30
C PHE A 15 -39.26 36.41 -27.82
N THR A 16 -39.19 37.14 -26.70
CA THR A 16 -37.92 37.47 -26.03
C THR A 16 -37.52 36.47 -24.94
N LEU A 17 -38.42 35.56 -24.56
CA LEU A 17 -38.13 34.44 -23.65
C LEU A 17 -37.72 33.13 -24.36
N ILE A 18 -37.67 33.11 -25.70
CA ILE A 18 -37.21 31.95 -26.50
C ILE A 18 -35.78 32.16 -27.06
N ILE A 19 -35.14 33.30 -26.79
CA ILE A 19 -33.74 33.58 -27.21
C ILE A 19 -32.74 33.52 -26.02
N ILE A 20 -33.22 33.28 -24.79
CA ILE A 20 -32.35 33.02 -23.61
C ILE A 20 -32.36 31.52 -23.24
N GLY A 21 -33.02 30.67 -24.04
CA GLY A 21 -33.08 29.22 -23.86
C GLY A 21 -32.04 28.41 -24.64
N SER A 22 -31.09 29.07 -25.31
CA SER A 22 -30.12 28.44 -26.22
C SER A 22 -28.65 28.67 -25.85
N THR A 23 -28.37 29.04 -24.59
CA THR A 23 -27.01 29.16 -24.05
C THR A 23 -26.83 28.36 -22.76
N PHE A 24 -27.43 27.16 -22.70
CA PHE A 24 -27.26 26.25 -21.56
C PHE A 24 -26.94 24.85 -22.08
N PHE A 25 -25.69 24.43 -21.84
CA PHE A 25 -25.19 23.05 -21.91
C PHE A 25 -25.07 22.39 -23.30
N ILE A 26 -24.30 23.00 -24.20
CA ILE A 26 -23.26 22.20 -24.86
C ILE A 26 -22.06 22.22 -23.92
N VAL A 27 -22.14 21.43 -22.85
CA VAL A 27 -20.90 20.93 -22.24
C VAL A 27 -20.34 20.00 -23.30
N LEU A 28 -19.46 20.56 -24.13
CA LEU A 28 -18.41 19.76 -24.73
C LEU A 28 -17.84 18.96 -23.56
N ALA A 29 -18.13 17.66 -23.57
CA ALA A 29 -17.29 16.70 -22.91
C ALA A 29 -15.92 16.89 -23.56
N GLN A 30 -15.14 17.84 -23.01
CA GLN A 30 -13.72 17.74 -23.05
C GLN A 30 -13.45 16.40 -22.38
N GLN A 31 -13.32 15.37 -23.21
CA GLN A 31 -12.49 14.24 -22.85
C GLN A 31 -11.23 14.89 -22.30
N GLN A 32 -11.02 14.77 -20.99
CA GLN A 32 -9.71 14.99 -20.45
C GLN A 32 -8.83 14.04 -21.26
N VAL A 33 -8.09 14.61 -22.21
CA VAL A 33 -6.93 13.96 -22.77
C VAL A 33 -6.07 13.77 -21.54
N THR A 34 -6.15 12.58 -20.97
CA THR A 34 -5.15 12.06 -20.04
C THR A 34 -3.85 12.34 -20.78
N SER A 35 -3.03 13.23 -20.24
CA SER A 35 -1.70 13.48 -20.80
C SER A 35 -1.11 12.11 -21.05
N ALA A 36 -0.81 11.79 -22.32
CA ALA A 36 -0.02 10.60 -22.62
C ALA A 36 1.16 10.63 -21.64
N ALA A 37 1.32 9.58 -20.85
CA ALA A 37 2.37 9.54 -19.83
C ALA A 37 3.71 9.77 -20.54
N SER A 38 4.24 10.98 -20.44
CA SER A 38 5.44 11.41 -21.16
C SER A 38 6.64 11.14 -20.27
N GLY A 39 7.01 9.88 -20.11
CA GLY A 39 8.14 9.49 -19.27
C GLY A 39 7.93 8.20 -18.49
N ILE A 40 8.96 7.78 -17.77
CA ILE A 40 9.02 6.53 -17.00
C ILE A 40 8.44 6.68 -15.59
N GLU A 41 8.31 7.92 -15.10
CA GLU A 41 7.80 8.26 -13.78
C GLU A 41 6.38 7.73 -13.60
N GLY A 42 6.10 7.08 -12.48
CA GLY A 42 4.79 6.49 -12.20
C GLY A 42 4.88 5.20 -11.40
N ILE A 43 3.73 4.55 -11.28
CA ILE A 43 3.59 3.27 -10.57
C ILE A 43 3.50 2.17 -11.61
N TRP A 44 4.31 1.13 -11.44
CA TRP A 44 4.42 0.00 -12.33
C TRP A 44 4.18 -1.28 -11.55
N GLU A 45 3.16 -2.04 -11.93
CA GLU A 45 2.78 -3.27 -11.24
C GLU A 45 2.94 -4.47 -12.17
N GLY A 46 3.57 -5.52 -11.65
CA GLY A 46 3.72 -6.80 -12.35
C GLY A 46 3.61 -7.98 -11.40
N ARG A 47 3.68 -9.18 -11.97
CA ARG A 47 3.65 -10.43 -11.20
C ARG A 47 4.90 -11.25 -11.50
N LEU A 48 5.70 -11.47 -10.47
CA LEU A 48 6.89 -12.29 -10.53
C LEU A 48 6.54 -13.71 -10.12
N LYS A 49 6.70 -14.66 -11.05
CA LYS A 49 6.51 -16.08 -10.77
C LYS A 49 7.80 -16.66 -10.21
N VAL A 50 7.78 -17.08 -8.96
CA VAL A 50 8.85 -17.86 -8.33
C VAL A 50 8.33 -19.29 -8.07
N PRO A 51 9.21 -20.28 -7.81
CA PRO A 51 8.75 -21.63 -7.51
C PRO A 51 7.75 -21.65 -6.33
N GLY A 52 6.52 -22.08 -6.60
CA GLY A 52 5.48 -22.28 -5.59
C GLY A 52 4.61 -21.05 -5.25
N ILE A 53 4.98 -19.84 -5.66
CA ILE A 53 4.19 -18.61 -5.39
C ILE A 53 4.34 -17.57 -6.51
N GLU A 54 3.29 -16.76 -6.71
CA GLU A 54 3.31 -15.59 -7.60
C GLU A 54 3.27 -14.34 -6.71
N LEU A 55 4.25 -13.46 -6.88
CA LEU A 55 4.43 -12.25 -6.07
C LEU A 55 4.10 -11.01 -6.90
N ARG A 56 3.23 -10.14 -6.40
CA ARG A 56 3.06 -8.80 -6.94
C ARG A 56 4.30 -7.97 -6.65
N ILE A 57 4.81 -7.32 -7.68
CA ILE A 57 5.92 -6.38 -7.60
C ILE A 57 5.39 -5.02 -8.02
N VAL A 58 5.55 -4.03 -7.15
CA VAL A 58 5.17 -2.64 -7.43
C VAL A 58 6.43 -1.79 -7.43
N CYS A 59 6.74 -1.15 -8.55
CA CYS A 59 7.81 -0.17 -8.64
C CYS A 59 7.22 1.25 -8.72
N LYS A 60 7.64 2.12 -7.81
CA LYS A 60 7.27 3.53 -7.77
C LYS A 60 8.47 4.33 -8.26
N ILE A 61 8.43 4.84 -9.48
CA ILE A 61 9.51 5.63 -10.09
C ILE A 61 9.16 7.11 -10.01
N SER A 62 10.06 7.90 -9.44
CA SER A 62 9.97 9.35 -9.31
C SER A 62 11.18 10.04 -9.93
N LYS A 63 11.09 11.35 -10.12
CA LYS A 63 12.19 12.17 -10.61
C LYS A 63 12.46 13.32 -9.64
N ASN A 64 13.71 13.46 -9.24
CA ASN A 64 14.16 14.55 -8.40
C ASN A 64 14.22 15.87 -9.19
N PRO A 65 14.24 17.04 -8.51
CA PRO A 65 14.36 18.34 -9.17
C PRO A 65 15.61 18.51 -10.04
N ASN A 66 16.70 17.81 -9.71
CA ASN A 66 17.94 17.79 -10.49
C ASN A 66 17.87 16.87 -11.74
N GLY A 67 16.71 16.26 -11.99
CA GLY A 67 16.47 15.37 -13.12
C GLY A 67 16.87 13.92 -12.92
N THR A 68 17.46 13.54 -11.76
CA THR A 68 17.80 12.14 -11.49
C THR A 68 16.56 11.31 -11.14
N LEU A 69 16.50 10.08 -11.63
CA LEU A 69 15.44 9.15 -11.27
C LEU A 69 15.70 8.53 -9.90
N THR A 70 14.63 8.30 -9.16
CA THR A 70 14.59 7.54 -7.91
C THR A 70 13.48 6.51 -8.00
N ALA A 71 13.62 5.40 -7.30
CA ALA A 71 12.55 4.44 -7.22
C ALA A 71 12.51 3.72 -5.87
N THR A 72 11.31 3.24 -5.53
CA THR A 72 11.13 2.22 -4.50
C THR A 72 10.42 1.01 -5.08
N LEU A 73 10.61 -0.14 -4.43
CA LEU A 73 10.00 -1.40 -4.80
C LEU A 73 9.21 -1.94 -3.60
N ASP A 74 7.99 -2.41 -3.86
CA ASP A 74 7.17 -3.13 -2.90
C ASP A 74 6.97 -4.56 -3.38
N SER A 75 6.92 -5.49 -2.43
CA SER A 75 6.38 -6.83 -2.59
C SER A 75 5.20 -6.98 -1.64
N PRO A 76 4.00 -6.49 -2.02
CA PRO A 76 2.86 -6.43 -1.11
C PRO A 76 2.47 -7.81 -0.57
N ASP A 77 2.54 -8.86 -1.41
CA ASP A 77 2.25 -10.24 -0.98
C ASP A 77 3.22 -10.75 0.08
N GLN A 78 4.38 -10.09 0.24
CA GLN A 78 5.33 -10.35 1.31
C GLN A 78 5.29 -9.33 2.45
N GLY A 79 4.40 -8.33 2.38
CA GLY A 79 4.31 -7.25 3.37
C GLY A 79 5.53 -6.35 3.41
N VAL A 80 6.35 -6.33 2.35
CA VAL A 80 7.53 -5.47 2.28
C VAL A 80 7.22 -4.29 1.38
N THR A 81 7.43 -3.08 1.91
CA THR A 81 7.17 -1.83 1.19
C THR A 81 8.39 -0.91 1.26
N ASP A 82 8.48 -0.02 0.28
CA ASP A 82 9.46 1.06 0.20
C ASP A 82 10.92 0.59 0.20
N ILE A 83 11.19 -0.57 -0.39
CA ILE A 83 12.55 -1.06 -0.59
C ILE A 83 13.28 -0.07 -1.50
N PRO A 84 14.41 0.52 -1.07
CA PRO A 84 15.16 1.44 -1.91
C PRO A 84 15.69 0.75 -3.18
N VAL A 85 15.59 1.43 -4.32
CA VAL A 85 16.25 1.05 -5.56
C VAL A 85 17.47 1.97 -5.72
N GLU A 86 18.68 1.43 -5.52
CA GLU A 86 19.90 2.23 -5.45
C GLU A 86 20.35 2.79 -6.80
N LYS A 87 20.01 2.13 -7.91
CA LYS A 87 20.27 2.66 -9.25
C LYS A 87 19.05 2.53 -10.14
N VAL A 88 18.70 3.61 -10.81
CA VAL A 88 17.67 3.66 -11.85
C VAL A 88 18.26 4.34 -13.07
N MET A 89 18.39 3.61 -14.17
CA MET A 89 18.94 4.11 -15.43
C MET A 89 17.97 3.83 -16.56
N VAL A 90 17.70 4.85 -17.38
CA VAL A 90 16.90 4.72 -18.61
C VAL A 90 17.73 5.21 -19.78
N LYS A 91 17.90 4.36 -20.80
CA LYS A 91 18.62 4.69 -22.04
C LYS A 91 17.98 3.94 -23.21
N ASP A 92 17.65 4.65 -24.29
CA ASP A 92 17.12 4.03 -25.52
C ASP A 92 15.90 3.11 -25.30
N ASN A 93 15.01 3.49 -24.36
CA ASN A 93 13.88 2.69 -23.85
C ASN A 93 14.25 1.41 -23.09
N ASP A 94 15.52 1.20 -22.75
CA ASP A 94 15.94 0.19 -21.80
C ASP A 94 15.97 0.78 -20.38
N LEU A 95 15.30 0.11 -19.44
CA LEU A 95 15.32 0.38 -18.01
C LEU A 95 16.24 -0.62 -17.32
N TYR A 96 17.12 -0.10 -16.47
CA TYR A 96 17.91 -0.87 -15.52
C TYR A 96 17.63 -0.38 -14.09
N MET A 97 17.30 -1.31 -13.20
CA MET A 97 17.14 -1.07 -11.77
C MET A 97 17.97 -2.04 -10.95
N GLU A 98 18.64 -1.54 -9.91
CA GLU A 98 19.45 -2.34 -8.98
C GLU A 98 18.95 -2.14 -7.55
N ILE A 99 18.69 -3.25 -6.86
CA ILE A 99 18.14 -3.33 -5.51
C ILE A 99 19.11 -4.13 -4.65
N ASN A 100 20.07 -3.43 -4.03
CA ASN A 100 21.19 -4.03 -3.30
C ASN A 100 20.75 -4.85 -2.10
N SER A 101 19.75 -4.37 -1.36
CA SER A 101 19.20 -5.05 -0.19
C SER A 101 18.66 -6.45 -0.49
N LEU A 102 18.23 -6.69 -1.74
CA LEU A 102 17.72 -7.97 -2.21
C LEU A 102 18.76 -8.75 -3.04
N GLY A 103 19.87 -8.14 -3.41
CA GLY A 103 20.75 -8.63 -4.48
C GLY A 103 20.01 -8.79 -5.81
N GLY A 104 19.01 -7.92 -6.06
CA GLY A 104 18.09 -8.00 -7.19
C GLY A 104 18.41 -6.99 -8.28
N ILE A 105 18.21 -7.38 -9.53
CA ILE A 105 18.32 -6.51 -10.71
C ILE A 105 17.07 -6.68 -11.57
N PHE A 106 16.47 -5.59 -12.03
CA PHE A 106 15.45 -5.60 -13.07
C PHE A 106 15.96 -4.92 -14.33
N GLU A 107 15.96 -5.64 -15.44
CA GLU A 107 16.27 -5.12 -16.77
C GLU A 107 15.04 -5.29 -17.65
N GLY A 108 14.57 -4.23 -18.29
CA GLY A 108 13.37 -4.31 -19.11
C GLY A 108 13.31 -3.26 -20.20
N LYS A 109 12.55 -3.58 -21.25
CA LYS A 109 12.31 -2.70 -22.38
C LYS A 109 10.97 -2.00 -22.23
N ILE A 110 11.00 -0.69 -22.21
CA ILE A 110 9.84 0.20 -22.09
C ILE A 110 9.13 0.25 -23.45
N SER A 111 7.83 0.02 -23.45
CA SER A 111 7.00 0.18 -24.65
C SER A 111 6.92 1.64 -25.08
N SER A 112 6.77 1.91 -26.38
CA SER A 112 6.75 3.27 -26.92
C SER A 112 5.62 4.15 -26.40
N ASP A 113 4.53 3.54 -25.92
CA ASP A 113 3.39 4.20 -25.28
C ASP A 113 3.57 4.40 -23.76
N PHE A 114 4.70 3.94 -23.20
CA PHE A 114 4.99 3.97 -21.77
C PHE A 114 3.93 3.26 -20.90
N LEU A 115 3.22 2.25 -21.42
CA LEU A 115 2.21 1.49 -20.67
C LEU A 115 2.72 0.16 -20.13
N THR A 116 3.78 -0.41 -20.73
CA THR A 116 4.33 -1.72 -20.35
C THR A 116 5.85 -1.68 -20.32
N ILE A 117 6.47 -2.44 -19.41
CA ILE A 117 7.89 -2.75 -19.43
C ILE A 117 8.03 -4.27 -19.40
N GLU A 118 8.59 -4.82 -20.46
CA GLU A 118 8.85 -6.26 -20.58
C GLU A 118 10.30 -6.54 -20.24
N GLY A 119 10.56 -7.36 -19.22
CA GLY A 119 11.89 -7.54 -18.72
C GLY A 119 12.14 -8.83 -17.98
N GLN A 120 13.28 -8.85 -17.28
CA GLN A 120 13.77 -9.95 -16.49
C GLN A 120 14.19 -9.44 -15.12
N TRP A 121 13.76 -10.17 -14.10
CA TRP A 121 14.24 -10.07 -12.73
C TRP A 121 15.38 -11.06 -12.53
N LYS A 122 16.52 -10.58 -12.03
CA LYS A 122 17.71 -11.39 -11.72
C LYS A 122 17.98 -11.31 -10.24
N GLN A 123 18.03 -12.46 -9.57
CA GLN A 123 18.29 -12.52 -8.13
C GLN A 123 18.83 -13.90 -7.75
N SER A 124 19.89 -13.95 -6.92
CA SER A 124 20.48 -15.21 -6.43
C SER A 124 20.81 -16.24 -7.53
N GLY A 125 21.25 -15.75 -8.70
CA GLY A 125 21.57 -16.59 -9.87
C GLY A 125 20.36 -17.05 -10.70
N GLN A 126 19.14 -16.75 -10.27
CA GLN A 126 17.93 -16.97 -11.07
C GLN A 126 17.67 -15.79 -12.02
N ILE A 127 17.07 -16.09 -13.17
CA ILE A 127 16.57 -15.11 -14.13
C ILE A 127 15.11 -15.46 -14.40
N LEU A 128 14.20 -14.56 -14.05
CA LEU A 128 12.75 -14.76 -14.11
C LEU A 128 12.12 -13.68 -14.98
N PRO A 129 11.21 -14.01 -15.91
CA PRO A 129 10.50 -13.00 -16.66
C PRO A 129 9.62 -12.16 -15.74
N LEU A 130 9.62 -10.85 -15.94
CA LEU A 130 8.75 -9.92 -15.23
C LEU A 130 8.25 -8.87 -16.22
N ILE A 131 6.93 -8.81 -16.37
CA ILE A 131 6.25 -7.76 -17.13
C ILE A 131 5.53 -6.88 -16.11
N VAL A 132 5.84 -5.59 -16.13
CA VAL A 132 5.14 -4.59 -15.31
C VAL A 132 4.32 -3.68 -16.21
N LYS A 133 3.14 -3.29 -15.75
CA LYS A 133 2.22 -2.38 -16.43
C LYS A 133 2.03 -1.13 -15.60
N ARG A 134 1.86 0.01 -16.27
CA ARG A 134 1.58 1.27 -15.59
C ARG A 134 0.19 1.21 -14.93
N VAL A 135 0.13 1.64 -13.68
CA VAL A 135 -1.11 1.77 -12.91
C VAL A 135 -1.20 3.16 -12.28
N ASN A 136 -2.42 3.64 -12.04
CA ASN A 136 -2.63 4.95 -11.40
C ASN A 136 -2.46 4.90 -9.88
N THR A 137 -2.65 3.73 -9.28
CA THR A 137 -2.58 3.51 -7.84
C THR A 137 -2.15 2.07 -7.62
N ALA A 138 -1.19 1.85 -6.72
CA ALA A 138 -0.84 0.50 -6.28
C ALA A 138 -2.03 -0.11 -5.53
N ILE A 139 -2.37 -1.37 -5.81
CA ILE A 139 -3.49 -2.04 -5.13
C ILE A 139 -3.16 -2.17 -3.63
N GLU A 140 -3.96 -1.53 -2.79
CA GLU A 140 -3.86 -1.68 -1.35
C GLU A 140 -4.28 -3.09 -0.93
N ILE A 141 -3.45 -3.76 -0.12
CA ILE A 141 -3.82 -5.04 0.46
C ILE A 141 -4.70 -4.79 1.67
N LEU A 142 -5.99 -5.13 1.54
CA LEU A 142 -6.91 -5.07 2.66
C LEU A 142 -6.66 -6.23 3.64
N ARG A 143 -6.46 -5.89 4.91
CA ARG A 143 -6.39 -6.82 6.05
C ARG A 143 -7.59 -6.57 6.98
N PRO A 144 -8.82 -6.92 6.59
CA PRO A 144 -10.02 -6.63 7.39
C PRO A 144 -10.01 -7.31 8.77
N GLN A 145 -9.27 -8.41 8.91
CA GLN A 145 -9.07 -9.12 10.18
C GLN A 145 -8.16 -8.36 11.15
N GLU A 146 -7.37 -7.41 10.67
CA GLU A 146 -6.44 -6.67 11.50
C GLU A 146 -7.22 -5.64 12.34
N PRO A 147 -7.15 -5.73 13.69
CA PRO A 147 -7.93 -4.87 14.55
C PRO A 147 -7.45 -3.43 14.44
N LYS A 148 -8.41 -2.49 14.46
CA LYS A 148 -8.12 -1.04 14.40
C LYS A 148 -8.40 -0.39 15.75
N LYS A 149 -7.51 0.52 16.14
CA LYS A 149 -7.69 1.35 17.34
C LYS A 149 -8.85 2.36 17.16
N PRO A 150 -9.49 2.81 18.26
CA PRO A 150 -9.29 2.35 19.63
C PRO A 150 -9.86 0.94 19.88
N TYR A 151 -9.13 0.13 20.64
CA TYR A 151 -9.60 -1.20 21.04
C TYR A 151 -10.61 -1.09 22.19
N PRO A 152 -11.58 -2.03 22.31
CA PRO A 152 -12.57 -2.03 23.38
C PRO A 152 -12.02 -2.63 24.69
N TYR A 153 -10.70 -2.78 24.80
CA TYR A 153 -9.98 -3.38 25.92
C TYR A 153 -8.72 -2.56 26.20
N LEU A 154 -8.05 -2.85 27.31
CA LEU A 154 -6.80 -2.17 27.68
C LEU A 154 -5.61 -2.80 26.99
N GLU A 155 -4.64 -1.95 26.63
CA GLU A 155 -3.36 -2.34 26.06
C GLU A 155 -2.26 -1.66 26.87
N GLU A 156 -1.27 -2.43 27.33
CA GLU A 156 -0.15 -1.98 28.11
C GLU A 156 1.16 -2.49 27.49
N GLU A 157 2.12 -1.58 27.31
CA GLU A 157 3.50 -1.95 27.02
C GLU A 157 4.15 -2.49 28.29
N VAL A 158 4.74 -3.68 28.20
CA VAL A 158 5.37 -4.35 29.34
C VAL A 158 6.82 -4.66 29.03
N ILE A 159 7.66 -4.52 30.06
CA ILE A 159 9.08 -4.83 30.02
C ILE A 159 9.40 -5.62 31.29
N TYR A 160 10.09 -6.74 31.15
CA TYR A 160 10.45 -7.60 32.28
C TYR A 160 11.83 -8.23 32.10
N GLU A 161 12.49 -8.49 33.22
CA GLU A 161 13.84 -9.04 33.25
C GLU A 161 13.81 -10.58 33.30
N ASN A 162 14.60 -11.23 32.45
CA ASN A 162 15.04 -12.59 32.64
C ASN A 162 16.43 -12.59 33.28
N LYS A 163 16.48 -12.79 34.59
CA LYS A 163 17.71 -12.72 35.40
C LYS A 163 18.73 -13.79 35.07
N GLU A 164 18.28 -14.98 34.70
CA GLU A 164 19.16 -16.11 34.38
C GLU A 164 19.91 -15.84 33.08
N ALA A 165 19.18 -15.41 32.05
CA ALA A 165 19.75 -15.03 30.77
C ALA A 165 20.40 -13.63 30.79
N LYS A 166 20.17 -12.83 31.83
CA LYS A 166 20.62 -11.43 31.96
C LYS A 166 20.16 -10.56 30.78
N ILE A 167 18.90 -10.77 30.36
CA ILE A 167 18.26 -10.01 29.28
C ILE A 167 16.96 -9.39 29.77
N THR A 168 16.54 -8.35 29.08
CA THR A 168 15.23 -7.73 29.24
C THR A 168 14.36 -8.09 28.04
N LEU A 169 13.13 -8.53 28.30
CA LEU A 169 12.15 -8.83 27.26
C LEU A 169 11.05 -7.77 27.26
N ALA A 170 10.59 -7.41 26.07
CA ALA A 170 9.50 -6.47 25.85
C ALA A 170 8.29 -7.17 25.24
N GLY A 171 7.11 -6.62 25.48
CA GLY A 171 5.87 -7.14 24.93
C GLY A 171 4.70 -6.20 25.12
N THR A 172 3.53 -6.65 24.69
CA THR A 172 2.26 -5.95 24.89
C THR A 172 1.30 -6.88 25.64
N LEU A 173 0.81 -6.42 26.78
CA LEU A 173 -0.25 -7.06 27.54
C LEU A 173 -1.59 -6.42 27.16
N THR A 174 -2.58 -7.25 26.84
CA THR A 174 -3.96 -6.81 26.64
C THR A 174 -4.87 -7.40 27.71
N LEU A 175 -5.76 -6.57 28.27
CA LEU A 175 -6.62 -6.93 29.40
C LEU A 175 -8.08 -6.64 29.06
N PRO A 176 -9.01 -7.59 29.31
CA PRO A 176 -10.45 -7.36 29.07
C PRO A 176 -11.01 -6.16 29.85
N SER A 177 -10.53 -5.93 31.07
CA SER A 177 -10.83 -4.76 31.90
C SER A 177 -9.69 -4.47 32.88
N LYS A 178 -9.71 -3.27 33.49
CA LYS A 178 -8.66 -2.81 34.43
C LYS A 178 -8.53 -3.69 35.68
N GLU A 179 -9.65 -4.21 36.15
CA GLU A 179 -9.74 -5.00 37.38
C GLU A 179 -10.46 -6.31 37.08
N GLY A 180 -10.11 -7.36 37.82
CA GLY A 180 -10.68 -8.70 37.70
C GLY A 180 -9.61 -9.79 37.70
N SER A 181 -10.07 -11.05 37.65
CA SER A 181 -9.23 -12.22 37.42
C SER A 181 -9.62 -12.83 36.10
N PHE A 182 -8.63 -13.04 35.23
CA PHE A 182 -8.84 -13.55 33.88
C PHE A 182 -7.93 -14.75 33.64
N PRO A 183 -8.35 -15.74 32.85
CA PRO A 183 -7.39 -16.65 32.24
C PRO A 183 -6.38 -15.86 31.41
N VAL A 184 -5.13 -16.33 31.34
CA VAL A 184 -4.05 -15.67 30.62
C VAL A 184 -3.51 -16.60 29.53
N VAL A 185 -3.29 -16.03 28.34
CA VAL A 185 -2.57 -16.68 27.24
C VAL A 185 -1.28 -15.90 26.98
N LEU A 186 -0.17 -16.63 26.89
CA LEU A 186 1.12 -16.11 26.46
C LEU A 186 1.39 -16.58 25.02
N LEU A 187 1.57 -15.63 24.11
CA LEU A 187 1.92 -15.89 22.72
C LEU A 187 3.42 -15.62 22.53
N ILE A 188 4.16 -16.67 22.17
CA ILE A 188 5.60 -16.65 21.87
C ILE A 188 5.76 -17.14 20.44
N THR A 189 6.54 -16.42 19.66
CA THR A 189 6.77 -16.68 18.24
C THR A 189 7.66 -17.91 18.02
N GLY A 190 7.63 -18.42 16.79
CA GLY A 190 8.32 -19.65 16.40
C GLY A 190 9.76 -19.43 15.94
N SER A 191 10.03 -19.83 14.68
CA SER A 191 11.39 -19.86 14.14
C SER A 191 11.87 -18.49 13.64
N GLY A 192 13.05 -18.08 14.09
CA GLY A 192 13.72 -16.86 13.65
C GLY A 192 13.43 -15.65 14.55
N PRO A 193 14.08 -14.51 14.30
CA PRO A 193 13.80 -13.28 15.03
C PRO A 193 12.44 -12.72 14.61
N GLN A 194 11.46 -12.66 15.51
CA GLN A 194 10.12 -12.12 15.23
C GLN A 194 9.71 -11.08 16.28
N ASP A 195 8.85 -10.15 15.85
CA ASP A 195 8.17 -9.24 16.77
C ASP A 195 6.96 -9.90 17.44
N ARG A 196 6.43 -9.25 18.48
CA ARG A 196 5.26 -9.71 19.24
C ARG A 196 3.97 -9.90 18.41
N ASN A 197 3.90 -9.38 17.19
CA ASN A 197 2.73 -9.54 16.32
C ASN A 197 2.83 -10.77 15.42
N GLU A 198 3.97 -11.46 15.42
CA GLU A 198 4.32 -12.51 14.45
C GLU A 198 4.23 -11.97 13.01
N THR A 199 4.83 -10.79 12.77
CA THR A 199 4.73 -10.13 11.45
C THR A 199 5.32 -11.01 10.35
N VAL A 200 4.45 -11.52 9.48
CA VAL A 200 4.84 -12.42 8.38
C VAL A 200 3.98 -12.17 7.15
N PHE A 201 4.59 -11.95 5.99
CA PHE A 201 3.89 -11.68 4.72
C PHE A 201 2.82 -10.55 4.82
N GLY A 202 3.10 -9.54 5.66
CA GLY A 202 2.15 -8.45 5.93
C GLY A 202 0.89 -8.89 6.69
N HIS A 203 0.97 -10.00 7.42
CA HIS A 203 -0.01 -10.44 8.40
C HIS A 203 0.54 -10.22 9.81
N HIS A 204 -0.37 -9.99 10.76
CA HIS A 204 -0.08 -9.87 12.18
C HIS A 204 -0.89 -10.92 12.98
N PRO A 205 -0.62 -12.24 12.80
CA PRO A 205 -1.47 -13.30 13.36
C PRO A 205 -1.66 -13.20 14.87
N PHE A 206 -0.60 -12.88 15.63
CA PHE A 206 -0.71 -12.74 17.08
C PHE A 206 -1.48 -11.48 17.51
N LEU A 207 -1.47 -10.41 16.71
CA LEU A 207 -2.36 -9.26 16.95
C LEU A 207 -3.82 -9.63 16.76
N VAL A 208 -4.15 -10.35 15.69
CA VAL A 208 -5.52 -10.80 15.39
C VAL A 208 -6.01 -11.78 16.47
N LEU A 209 -5.17 -12.75 16.83
CA LEU A 209 -5.49 -13.73 17.87
C LEU A 209 -5.63 -13.06 19.25
N GLY A 210 -4.72 -12.14 19.57
CA GLY A 210 -4.76 -11.36 20.81
C GLY A 210 -6.04 -10.53 20.93
N ASP A 211 -6.42 -9.78 19.90
CA ASP A 211 -7.67 -9.01 19.90
C ASP A 211 -8.89 -9.90 20.12
N TYR A 212 -8.97 -11.03 19.40
CA TYR A 212 -10.09 -11.95 19.55
C TYR A 212 -10.20 -12.50 20.97
N LEU A 213 -9.11 -13.05 21.51
CA LEU A 213 -9.09 -13.64 22.86
C LEU A 213 -9.39 -12.59 23.94
N THR A 214 -8.85 -11.38 23.82
CA THR A 214 -9.10 -10.32 24.81
C THR A 214 -10.55 -9.86 24.81
N ARG A 215 -11.20 -9.79 23.64
CA ARG A 215 -12.66 -9.56 23.55
C ARG A 215 -13.49 -10.69 24.18
N GLN A 216 -12.94 -11.90 24.29
CA GLN A 216 -13.58 -13.04 24.95
C GLN A 216 -13.28 -13.14 26.45
N GLY A 217 -12.66 -12.12 27.06
CA GLY A 217 -12.41 -12.11 28.51
C GLY A 217 -11.12 -12.81 28.93
N ILE A 218 -10.16 -12.98 28.01
CA ILE A 218 -8.85 -13.61 28.26
C ILE A 218 -7.76 -12.53 28.21
N ALA A 219 -6.90 -12.45 29.21
CA ALA A 219 -5.73 -11.57 29.12
C ALA A 219 -4.68 -12.19 28.18
N VAL A 220 -4.08 -11.40 27.31
CA VAL A 220 -3.08 -11.90 26.35
C VAL A 220 -1.80 -11.10 26.44
N LEU A 221 -0.69 -11.79 26.71
CA LEU A 221 0.65 -11.25 26.60
C LEU A 221 1.30 -11.73 25.29
N ARG A 222 1.76 -10.78 24.48
CA ARG A 222 2.52 -11.03 23.25
C ARG A 222 3.92 -10.45 23.43
N VAL A 223 4.96 -11.18 23.08
CA VAL A 223 6.36 -10.85 23.45
C VAL A 223 7.23 -10.76 22.21
N ASP A 224 8.14 -9.78 22.15
CA ASP A 224 9.19 -9.73 21.13
C ASP A 224 10.26 -10.78 21.43
N ASP A 225 10.75 -11.47 20.41
CA ASP A 225 11.86 -12.40 20.57
C ASP A 225 13.13 -11.70 21.08
N ARG A 226 14.04 -12.49 21.64
CA ARG A 226 15.34 -12.00 22.11
C ARG A 226 16.08 -11.25 20.99
N GLY A 227 16.52 -10.03 21.28
CA GLY A 227 17.22 -9.16 20.34
C GLY A 227 16.34 -8.52 19.26
N VAL A 228 15.02 -8.63 19.39
CA VAL A 228 14.03 -8.05 18.46
C VAL A 228 13.18 -7.02 19.18
N GLY A 229 12.76 -5.98 18.44
CA GLY A 229 11.85 -4.96 18.97
C GLY A 229 12.42 -4.27 20.22
N GLY A 230 11.68 -4.35 21.33
CA GLY A 230 12.11 -3.80 22.62
C GLY A 230 12.94 -4.77 23.47
N SER A 231 13.10 -6.03 23.05
CA SER A 231 13.85 -7.05 23.79
C SER A 231 15.36 -6.91 23.55
N THR A 232 16.16 -7.08 24.59
CA THR A 232 17.63 -7.12 24.48
C THR A 232 18.11 -8.50 23.98
N GLY A 233 19.35 -8.56 23.45
CA GLY A 233 19.95 -9.75 22.83
C GLY A 233 20.97 -10.48 23.70
#